data_AF-A0A6V7Q988-F1
#
_entry.id   AF-A0A6V7Q988-F1
#
_cell.length_a   1.000
_cell.length_b   1.000
_cell.length_c   1.000
_cell.angle_alpha   90.00
_cell.angle_beta   90.00
_cell.angle_gamma   90.00
#
_symmetry.space_group_name_H-M   'P 1'
#
loop_
_entity.id
_entity.type
_entity.pdbx_description
1 polymer ?
#
loop_
_entity_poly.entity_id
_entity_poly.type
_entity_poly.pdbx_seq_one_letter_code
_entity_poly.pdbx_strand_id
1 'polypeptide(L)'
;MQHKHSGRSSSTLRSPSDSAAASTSRSDEGGSSADSADAKKLFALVQPILVYTGLIEQLQQFFKLGNSSSSSSSSSSSTAPGEEAGSSGSGSLERWEVVMKERMVNMKEMVGFSKEMLDWLEDMTTAADLQEAFDVMGVLRDVLSGGFSRCEDFVHEAILAAKS
;
A
#
# COMPACT_ATOMS: atom_id res chain seq x y z
N MET A 1 -61.06 51.34 -0.97
CA MET A 1 -60.55 52.24 -2.03
C MET A 1 -59.21 51.72 -2.51
N GLN A 2 -59.05 51.63 -3.83
CA GLN A 2 -57.77 51.38 -4.52
C GLN A 2 -56.80 52.54 -4.28
N HIS A 3 -55.49 52.34 -4.41
CA HIS A 3 -54.63 53.04 -5.38
C HIS A 3 -53.22 52.43 -5.40
N LYS A 4 -52.75 52.19 -6.61
CA LYS A 4 -51.51 51.55 -7.05
C LYS A 4 -50.75 52.59 -7.84
N HIS A 5 -49.45 52.76 -7.63
CA HIS A 5 -48.56 53.40 -8.60
C HIS A 5 -47.19 52.72 -8.65
N SER A 6 -46.91 52.09 -9.79
CA SER A 6 -45.58 51.70 -10.27
C SER A 6 -44.86 52.92 -10.85
N GLY A 7 -43.52 52.93 -10.81
CA GLY A 7 -42.68 53.86 -11.59
C GLY A 7 -41.28 53.29 -11.82
N ARG A 8 -40.97 52.93 -13.07
CA ARG A 8 -39.68 52.44 -13.60
C ARG A 8 -38.84 53.60 -14.16
N SER A 9 -37.53 53.33 -14.32
CA SER A 9 -36.51 54.06 -15.10
C SER A 9 -35.74 55.12 -14.30
N SER A 10 -34.44 55.37 -14.46
CA SER A 10 -33.54 55.15 -15.59
C SER A 10 -32.07 55.13 -15.13
N SER A 11 -31.26 54.36 -15.84
CA SER A 11 -29.80 54.29 -15.79
C SER A 11 -29.11 55.63 -16.03
N THR A 12 -28.03 55.92 -15.30
CA THR A 12 -26.95 56.78 -15.80
C THR A 12 -25.60 56.25 -15.31
N LEU A 13 -24.79 55.88 -16.30
CA LEU A 13 -23.42 55.42 -16.23
C LEU A 13 -22.52 56.46 -15.55
N ARG A 14 -21.59 56.01 -14.70
CA ARG A 14 -20.35 56.73 -14.39
C ARG A 14 -19.32 55.78 -13.76
N SER A 15 -18.33 55.40 -14.56
CA SER A 15 -16.96 55.08 -14.10
C SER A 15 -16.08 56.27 -14.51
N PRO A 16 -15.04 56.61 -13.74
CA PRO A 16 -13.76 55.90 -13.89
C PRO A 16 -12.96 55.65 -12.59
N SER A 17 -12.13 54.61 -12.68
CA SER A 17 -10.81 54.35 -12.10
C SER A 17 -10.38 55.01 -10.78
N ASP A 18 -10.06 54.19 -9.77
CA ASP A 18 -8.70 54.17 -9.21
C ASP A 18 -8.38 52.84 -8.47
N SER A 19 -7.20 52.31 -8.81
CA SER A 19 -6.27 51.42 -8.11
C SER A 19 -6.75 50.52 -6.94
N ALA A 20 -6.68 49.21 -7.16
CA ALA A 20 -6.20 48.26 -6.15
C ALA A 20 -5.53 47.07 -6.84
N ALA A 21 -4.23 46.91 -6.62
CA ALA A 21 -3.49 45.72 -7.00
C ALA A 21 -4.03 44.53 -6.22
N ALA A 22 -4.61 43.56 -6.93
CA ALA A 22 -4.94 42.25 -6.40
C ALA A 22 -4.39 41.19 -7.36
N SER A 23 -3.08 40.97 -7.27
CA SER A 23 -2.47 39.72 -7.68
C SER A 23 -2.81 38.67 -6.62
N THR A 24 -3.90 37.96 -6.81
CA THR A 24 -4.09 36.66 -6.19
C THR A 24 -4.57 35.71 -7.26
N SER A 25 -3.64 34.85 -7.66
CA SER A 25 -3.83 33.56 -8.29
C SER A 25 -5.22 33.02 -8.00
N ARG A 26 -6.01 32.80 -9.06
CA ARG A 26 -7.17 31.92 -8.97
C ARG A 26 -6.64 30.51 -8.76
N SER A 27 -6.44 30.15 -7.50
CA SER A 27 -6.25 28.76 -7.10
C SER A 27 -7.55 28.03 -7.45
N ASP A 28 -7.40 27.04 -8.30
CA ASP A 28 -8.40 26.04 -8.60
C ASP A 28 -8.69 25.24 -7.31
N GLU A 29 -9.73 25.65 -6.59
CA GLU A 29 -10.25 24.94 -5.39
C GLU A 29 -11.28 23.87 -5.78
N GLY A 30 -11.14 23.27 -6.97
CA GLY A 30 -12.00 22.18 -7.47
C GLY A 30 -11.40 20.77 -7.36
N GLY A 31 -10.08 20.64 -7.19
CA GLY A 31 -9.37 19.35 -7.34
C GLY A 31 -9.44 18.37 -6.16
N SER A 32 -9.62 18.85 -4.92
CA SER A 32 -9.38 18.00 -3.73
C SER A 32 -10.39 16.85 -3.55
N SER A 33 -11.63 17.00 -4.00
CA SER A 33 -12.65 15.95 -3.84
C SER A 33 -12.56 14.86 -4.92
N ALA A 34 -12.12 15.22 -6.12
CA ALA A 34 -11.95 14.26 -7.22
C ALA A 34 -10.74 13.36 -6.95
N ASP A 35 -9.61 13.95 -6.55
CA ASP A 35 -8.38 13.21 -6.22
C ASP A 35 -8.58 12.24 -5.05
N SER A 36 -9.36 12.62 -4.03
CA SER A 36 -9.68 11.71 -2.92
C SER A 36 -10.58 10.54 -3.36
N ALA A 37 -11.56 10.80 -4.24
CA ALA A 37 -12.42 9.75 -4.75
C ALA A 37 -11.65 8.77 -5.65
N ASP A 38 -10.72 9.27 -6.45
CA ASP A 38 -9.88 8.44 -7.32
C ASP A 38 -8.84 7.64 -6.54
N ALA A 39 -8.24 8.22 -5.49
CA ALA A 39 -7.38 7.49 -4.55
C ALA A 39 -8.12 6.32 -3.88
N LYS A 40 -9.38 6.52 -3.45
CA LYS A 40 -10.22 5.45 -2.89
C LYS A 40 -10.53 4.35 -3.89
N LYS A 41 -10.80 4.70 -5.15
CA LYS A 41 -11.00 3.70 -6.21
C LYS A 41 -9.73 2.91 -6.48
N LEU A 42 -8.57 3.58 -6.52
CA LEU A 42 -7.27 2.94 -6.70
C LEU A 42 -7.00 1.99 -5.55
N PHE A 43 -7.22 2.42 -4.30
CA PHE A 43 -7.09 1.58 -3.13
C PHE A 43 -8.00 0.34 -3.20
N ALA A 44 -9.27 0.51 -3.56
CA ALA A 44 -10.20 -0.61 -3.70
C ALA A 44 -9.77 -1.65 -4.77
N LEU A 45 -9.03 -1.23 -5.79
CA LEU A 45 -8.46 -2.13 -6.80
C LEU A 45 -7.19 -2.84 -6.31
N VAL A 46 -6.38 -2.15 -5.51
CA VAL A 46 -5.04 -2.59 -5.10
C VAL A 46 -5.09 -3.41 -3.81
N GLN A 47 -5.98 -3.09 -2.88
CA GLN A 47 -6.12 -3.78 -1.59
C GLN A 47 -6.24 -5.31 -1.75
N PRO A 48 -7.05 -5.86 -2.67
CA PRO A 48 -7.09 -7.31 -2.89
C PRO A 48 -5.74 -7.90 -3.32
N ILE A 49 -5.00 -7.20 -4.20
CA ILE A 49 -3.67 -7.63 -4.66
C ILE A 49 -2.70 -7.67 -3.50
N LEU A 50 -2.72 -6.65 -2.65
CA LEU A 50 -1.87 -6.60 -1.45
C LEU A 50 -2.26 -7.68 -0.44
N VAL A 51 -3.55 -7.95 -0.23
CA VAL A 51 -4.01 -9.07 0.61
C VAL A 51 -3.46 -10.39 0.09
N TYR A 52 -3.61 -10.69 -1.21
CA TYR A 52 -3.06 -11.92 -1.78
C TYR A 52 -1.55 -12.01 -1.64
N THR A 53 -0.85 -10.91 -1.91
CA THR A 53 0.62 -10.85 -1.81
C THR A 53 1.07 -11.09 -0.37
N GLY A 54 0.49 -10.39 0.60
CA GLY A 54 0.83 -10.55 2.01
C GLY A 54 0.49 -11.93 2.56
N LEU A 55 -0.64 -12.54 2.18
CA LEU A 55 -0.94 -13.93 2.57
C LEU A 55 0.12 -14.91 2.05
N ILE A 56 0.57 -14.74 0.81
CA ILE A 56 1.65 -15.55 0.25
C ILE A 56 2.95 -15.31 1.01
N GLU A 57 3.28 -14.06 1.34
CA GLU A 57 4.46 -13.73 2.13
C GLU A 57 4.43 -14.33 3.53
N GLN A 58 3.31 -14.26 4.25
CA GLN A 58 3.15 -14.86 5.58
C GLN A 58 3.34 -16.39 5.52
N LEU A 59 2.73 -17.06 4.54
CA LEU A 59 2.92 -18.50 4.30
C LEU A 59 4.36 -18.84 3.97
N GLN A 60 5.00 -18.04 3.11
CA GLN A 60 6.39 -18.22 2.75
C GLN A 60 7.30 -18.00 3.96
N GLN A 61 7.04 -17.00 4.79
CA GLN A 61 7.83 -16.76 5.99
C GLN A 61 7.70 -17.92 6.97
N PHE A 62 6.47 -18.42 7.16
CA PHE A 62 6.24 -19.55 8.05
C PHE A 62 6.88 -20.84 7.55
N PHE A 63 6.78 -21.18 6.26
CA PHE A 63 7.26 -22.46 5.75
C PHE A 63 8.68 -22.45 5.18
N LYS A 64 9.18 -21.30 4.73
CA LYS A 64 10.52 -21.17 4.11
C LYS A 64 11.58 -20.64 5.07
N LEU A 65 11.23 -20.04 6.22
CA LEU A 65 12.27 -19.62 7.18
C LEU A 65 12.87 -20.80 7.94
N GLY A 66 13.92 -21.34 7.32
CA GLY A 66 15.06 -21.98 7.96
C GLY A 66 16.32 -21.11 7.90
N ASN A 67 16.25 -19.78 7.83
CA ASN A 67 17.47 -18.94 7.69
C ASN A 67 17.54 -17.55 8.37
N SER A 68 16.56 -17.08 9.16
CA SER A 68 16.78 -15.82 9.89
C SER A 68 15.86 -15.63 11.10
N SER A 69 16.32 -16.11 12.26
CA SER A 69 16.13 -15.51 13.61
C SER A 69 16.23 -16.52 14.77
N SER A 70 17.27 -17.37 14.79
CA SER A 70 17.77 -17.89 16.06
C SER A 70 18.68 -16.84 16.70
N SER A 71 18.10 -15.83 17.35
CA SER A 71 18.84 -15.01 18.31
C SER A 71 19.03 -15.82 19.59
N SER A 72 19.96 -16.76 19.56
CA SER A 72 20.60 -17.37 20.73
C SER A 72 22.08 -17.56 20.43
N SER A 73 22.87 -16.80 21.16
CA SER A 73 24.32 -16.80 21.23
C SER A 73 24.94 -18.20 21.38
N SER A 74 25.89 -18.57 20.52
CA SER A 74 27.25 -19.00 20.91
C SER A 74 28.05 -19.59 19.75
N SER A 75 29.18 -18.94 19.45
CA SER A 75 30.47 -19.51 18.99
C SER A 75 30.51 -20.69 18.00
N SER A 76 31.07 -20.40 16.81
CA SER A 76 32.32 -21.00 16.28
C SER A 76 32.29 -21.52 14.83
N SER A 77 33.37 -21.17 14.13
CA SER A 77 33.93 -21.73 12.89
C SER A 77 33.17 -21.57 11.56
N SER A 78 33.65 -20.55 10.83
CA SER A 78 34.02 -20.59 9.42
C SER A 78 34.06 -21.97 8.75
N THR A 79 33.28 -22.15 7.68
CA THR A 79 33.71 -22.71 6.38
C THR A 79 32.61 -22.51 5.34
N ALA A 80 32.86 -21.64 4.35
CA ALA A 80 32.37 -21.83 2.98
C ALA A 80 33.45 -22.65 2.23
N PRO A 81 33.11 -23.46 1.22
CA PRO A 81 32.91 -22.90 -0.13
C PRO A 81 31.85 -23.64 -0.99
N GLY A 82 31.49 -23.05 -2.13
CA GLY A 82 31.24 -23.83 -3.35
C GLY A 82 29.79 -24.20 -3.69
N GLU A 83 29.12 -23.28 -4.37
CA GLU A 83 28.33 -23.53 -5.59
C GLU A 83 28.77 -24.78 -6.40
N GLU A 84 27.83 -25.69 -6.70
CA GLU A 84 27.79 -26.49 -7.95
C GLU A 84 26.40 -27.10 -8.14
N ALA A 85 25.95 -27.06 -9.39
CA ALA A 85 24.62 -27.47 -9.83
C ALA A 85 24.53 -28.99 -10.06
N GLY A 86 23.35 -29.54 -9.81
CA GLY A 86 22.84 -30.73 -10.50
C GLY A 86 23.28 -32.10 -9.99
N SER A 87 22.39 -32.79 -9.27
CA SER A 87 22.29 -34.25 -9.35
C SER A 87 20.89 -34.76 -8.99
N SER A 88 20.09 -34.94 -10.04
CA SER A 88 19.32 -36.16 -10.34
C SER A 88 18.68 -36.95 -9.18
N GLY A 89 17.34 -36.97 -9.19
CA GLY A 89 16.59 -38.23 -9.19
C GLY A 89 16.78 -39.14 -7.98
N SER A 90 16.39 -38.68 -6.80
CA SER A 90 16.03 -39.52 -5.66
C SER A 90 15.02 -38.74 -4.84
N GLY A 91 14.03 -39.39 -4.21
CA GLY A 91 12.93 -38.74 -3.48
C GLY A 91 13.36 -38.01 -2.20
N SER A 92 14.45 -37.25 -2.25
CA SER A 92 14.96 -36.39 -1.20
C SER A 92 14.20 -35.07 -1.28
N LEU A 93 13.39 -34.83 -0.26
CA LEU A 93 12.60 -33.61 -0.12
C LEU A 93 13.52 -32.39 -0.06
N GLU A 94 13.13 -31.30 -0.71
CA GLU A 94 13.87 -30.03 -0.61
C GLU A 94 13.84 -29.52 0.85
N ARG A 95 14.86 -28.74 1.26
CA ARG A 95 14.99 -28.29 2.67
C ARG A 95 13.76 -27.56 3.19
N TRP A 96 13.09 -26.76 2.35
CA TRP A 96 11.84 -26.10 2.71
C TRP A 96 10.67 -27.08 2.86
N GLU A 97 10.63 -28.17 2.09
CA GLU A 97 9.58 -29.18 2.17
C GLU A 97 9.68 -30.00 3.47
N VAL A 98 10.91 -30.27 3.94
CA VAL A 98 11.14 -30.90 5.25
C VAL A 98 10.61 -30.00 6.38
N VAL A 99 10.98 -28.71 6.37
CA VAL A 99 10.51 -27.72 7.36
C VAL A 99 8.99 -27.55 7.30
N MET A 100 8.42 -27.52 6.09
CA MET A 100 6.98 -27.43 5.89
C MET A 100 6.27 -28.64 6.52
N LYS A 101 6.76 -29.87 6.27
CA LYS A 101 6.19 -31.08 6.86
C LYS A 101 6.29 -31.09 8.38
N GLU A 102 7.41 -30.65 8.95
CA GLU A 102 7.57 -30.55 10.41
C GLU A 102 6.60 -29.55 11.03
N ARG A 103 6.50 -28.33 10.47
CA ARG A 103 5.58 -27.30 10.96
C ARG A 103 4.11 -27.67 10.79
N MET A 104 3.75 -28.36 9.71
CA MET A 104 2.38 -28.84 9.51
C MET A 104 1.94 -29.88 10.55
N VAL A 105 2.87 -30.67 11.08
CA VAL A 105 2.56 -31.66 12.14
C VAL A 105 2.55 -31.01 13.53
N ASN A 106 3.22 -29.87 13.70
CA ASN A 106 3.19 -29.08 14.92
C ASN A 106 1.91 -28.23 15.01
N MET A 107 0.81 -28.85 15.44
CA MET A 107 -0.50 -28.21 15.56
C MET A 107 -0.49 -26.94 16.44
N LYS A 108 0.36 -26.88 17.47
CA LYS A 108 0.47 -25.70 18.33
C LYS A 108 0.99 -24.49 17.54
N GLU A 109 2.07 -24.68 16.79
CA GLU A 109 2.65 -23.62 15.95
C GLU A 109 1.72 -23.24 14.80
N MET A 110 1.06 -24.23 14.17
CA MET A 110 0.11 -23.97 13.09
C MET A 110 -1.11 -23.17 13.56
N VAL A 111 -1.65 -23.47 14.75
CA VAL A 111 -2.74 -22.68 15.34
C VAL A 111 -2.26 -21.27 15.70
N GLY A 112 -1.06 -21.14 16.28
CA GLY A 112 -0.46 -19.82 16.56
C GLY A 112 -0.33 -18.97 15.30
N PHE A 113 0.27 -19.53 14.26
CA PHE A 113 0.41 -18.87 12.95
C PHE A 113 -0.94 -18.52 12.33
N SER A 114 -1.94 -19.40 12.42
CA SER A 114 -3.27 -19.08 11.88
C SER A 114 -3.91 -17.88 12.57
N LYS A 115 -3.66 -17.70 13.87
CA LYS A 115 -4.12 -16.52 14.60
C LYS A 115 -3.36 -15.26 14.15
N GLU A 116 -2.04 -15.33 14.09
CA GLU A 116 -1.22 -14.21 13.62
C GLU A 116 -1.59 -13.78 12.19
N MET A 117 -1.86 -14.74 11.31
CA MET A 117 -2.32 -14.50 9.94
C MET A 117 -3.73 -13.91 9.87
N LEU A 118 -4.64 -14.29 10.77
CA LEU A 118 -5.97 -13.69 10.88
C LEU A 118 -5.91 -12.26 11.42
N ASP A 119 -5.09 -12.03 12.46
CA ASP A 119 -4.85 -10.69 13.03
C ASP A 119 -4.27 -9.76 11.94
N TRP A 120 -3.28 -10.25 11.17
CA TRP A 120 -2.73 -9.50 10.02
C TRP A 120 -3.78 -9.21 8.93
N LEU A 121 -4.64 -10.19 8.62
CA LEU A 121 -5.70 -10.00 7.64
C LEU A 121 -6.74 -8.97 8.12
N GLU A 122 -7.05 -8.96 9.42
CA GLU A 122 -7.92 -7.95 10.02
C GLU A 122 -7.31 -6.55 9.88
N ASP A 123 -6.04 -6.37 10.25
CA ASP A 123 -5.32 -5.10 10.06
C ASP A 123 -5.35 -4.64 8.59
N MET A 124 -5.09 -5.55 7.65
CA MET A 124 -5.05 -5.25 6.22
C MET A 124 -6.43 -4.92 5.62
N THR A 125 -7.48 -5.57 6.11
CA THR A 125 -8.85 -5.36 5.62
C THR A 125 -9.53 -4.14 6.26
N THR A 126 -9.08 -3.75 7.45
CA THR A 126 -9.52 -2.52 8.13
C THR A 126 -8.78 -1.27 7.67
N ALA A 127 -7.64 -1.43 6.99
CA ALA A 127 -6.89 -0.33 6.40
C ALA A 127 -7.78 0.58 5.53
N ALA A 128 -7.67 1.89 5.75
CA ALA A 128 -8.53 2.89 5.12
C ALA A 128 -7.97 3.41 3.77
N ASP A 129 -6.65 3.35 3.59
CA ASP A 129 -5.96 3.83 2.40
C ASP A 129 -4.67 3.05 2.11
N LEU A 130 -4.00 3.41 1.00
CA LEU A 130 -2.76 2.78 0.56
C LEU A 130 -1.62 2.96 1.56
N GLN A 131 -1.59 4.06 2.30
CA GLN A 131 -0.51 4.33 3.24
C GLN A 131 -0.59 3.37 4.42
N GLU A 132 -1.77 3.21 5.02
CA GLU A 132 -2.02 2.24 6.09
C GLU A 132 -1.79 0.82 5.60
N ALA A 133 -2.28 0.46 4.40
CA ALA A 133 -2.07 -0.87 3.84
C ALA A 133 -0.60 -1.19 3.58
N PHE A 134 0.21 -0.23 3.10
CA PHE A 134 1.65 -0.44 2.95
C PHE A 134 2.40 -0.45 4.29
N ASP A 135 1.88 0.20 5.33
CA ASP A 135 2.42 0.12 6.69
C ASP A 135 2.18 -1.28 7.28
N VAL A 136 0.96 -1.83 7.12
CA VAL A 136 0.61 -3.21 7.51
C VAL A 136 1.46 -4.25 6.77
N MET A 137 1.78 -4.00 5.49
CA MET A 137 2.73 -4.83 4.72
C MET A 137 4.19 -4.65 5.16
N GLY A 138 4.52 -3.61 5.93
CA GLY A 138 5.89 -3.32 6.36
C GLY A 138 6.79 -2.72 5.27
N VAL A 139 6.22 -2.30 4.14
CA VAL A 139 6.97 -1.81 2.95
C VAL A 139 6.80 -0.31 2.69
N LEU A 140 6.03 0.39 3.53
CA LEU A 140 5.74 1.82 3.35
C LEU A 140 7.02 2.67 3.19
N ARG A 141 8.06 2.36 3.96
CA ARG A 141 9.35 3.05 3.87
C ARG A 141 9.99 2.86 2.49
N ASP A 142 9.95 1.64 1.95
CA ASP A 142 10.56 1.32 0.67
C ASP A 142 9.80 2.00 -0.47
N VAL A 143 8.47 2.04 -0.38
CA VAL A 143 7.59 2.77 -1.32
C VAL A 143 7.94 4.26 -1.36
N LEU A 144 8.07 4.91 -0.21
CA LEU A 144 8.37 6.35 -0.14
C LEU A 144 9.85 6.68 -0.43
N SER A 145 10.77 5.73 -0.25
CA SER A 145 12.18 5.91 -0.56
C SER A 145 12.44 6.03 -2.07
N GLY A 146 11.49 5.64 -2.92
CA GLY A 146 11.56 5.77 -4.38
C GLY A 146 11.44 7.21 -4.92
N GLY A 147 11.31 8.21 -4.03
CA GLY A 147 11.14 9.62 -4.43
C GLY A 147 9.68 10.03 -4.64
N PHE A 148 8.73 9.15 -4.32
CA PHE A 148 7.31 9.45 -4.35
C PHE A 148 6.88 10.18 -3.08
N SER A 149 6.10 11.25 -3.23
CA SER A 149 5.49 11.96 -2.09
C SER A 149 4.25 11.27 -1.52
N ARG A 150 3.61 10.42 -2.32
CA ARG A 150 2.36 9.73 -1.97
C ARG A 150 2.39 8.28 -2.46
N CYS A 151 1.69 7.41 -1.75
CA CYS A 151 1.55 6.00 -2.11
C CYS A 151 0.78 5.80 -3.43
N GLU A 152 -0.19 6.67 -3.73
CA GLU A 152 -0.93 6.63 -5.00
C GLU A 152 -0.01 6.82 -6.21
N ASP A 153 0.98 7.72 -6.11
CA ASP A 153 1.89 8.04 -7.21
C ASP A 153 2.76 6.82 -7.56
N PHE A 154 3.25 6.12 -6.54
CA PHE A 154 4.00 4.86 -6.70
C PHE A 154 3.17 3.80 -7.43
N VAL A 155 1.92 3.59 -7.01
CA VAL A 155 1.04 2.59 -7.62
C VAL A 155 0.71 2.97 -9.07
N HIS A 156 0.43 4.25 -9.34
CA HIS A 156 0.18 4.71 -10.69
C HIS A 156 1.37 4.49 -11.61
N GLU A 157 2.58 4.78 -11.14
CA GLU A 157 3.82 4.52 -11.89
C GLU A 157 3.98 3.02 -12.18
N ALA A 158 3.81 2.16 -11.16
CA ALA A 158 3.90 0.72 -11.33
C ALA A 158 2.90 0.17 -12.36
N ILE A 159 1.66 0.68 -12.38
CA ILE A 159 0.64 0.32 -13.37
C ILE A 159 1.05 0.79 -14.78
N LEU A 160 1.65 1.97 -14.90
CA LEU A 160 2.13 2.49 -16.17
C LEU A 160 3.31 1.68 -16.71
N ALA A 161 4.27 1.33 -15.84
CA ALA A 161 5.42 0.49 -16.16
C ALA A 161 5.00 -0.93 -16.59
N ALA A 162 3.94 -1.49 -16.00
CA ALA A 162 3.42 -2.79 -16.41
C ALA A 162 2.76 -2.80 -17.81
N LYS A 163 2.46 -1.63 -18.38
CA LYS A 163 1.81 -1.47 -19.69
C LYS A 163 2.80 -1.23 -20.83
N SER A 164 4.05 -0.86 -20.52
CA SER A 164 5.14 -0.71 -21.49
C SER A 164 5.84 -2.03 -21.75
#